data_AF-A0A7K0RHX3-F1
#
_entry.id   AF-A0A7K0RHX3-F1
#
_cell.length_a   1.000
_cell.length_b   1.000
_cell.length_c   1.000
_cell.angle_alpha   90.00
_cell.angle_beta   90.00
_cell.angle_gamma   90.00
#
_symmetry.space_group_name_H-M   'P 1'
#
loop_
_entity.id
_entity.type
_entity.pdbx_description
1 polymer ?
#
loop_
_entity_poly.entity_id
_entity_poly.type
_entity_poly.pdbx_seq_one_letter_code
_entity_poly.pdbx_strand_id
1 'polypeptide(L)'
;MSVPPAIPTSRNGFFSSLFDFSFSRLVTTRVVKWLYMLLIVVVGIGWVTAIVSSIIAGSISGVLIAVIGGAIAALLTVIYGRIVLELVLAIFRILETNREIAYLQRQQLGGAPPPGVAGEASPPYPPAP
;
A
#
# COMPACT_ATOMS: atom_id res chain seq x y z
N MET A 1 -42.94 -17.17 5.12
CA MET A 1 -41.67 -16.97 4.39
C MET A 1 -41.05 -15.67 4.90
N SER A 2 -40.11 -15.74 5.84
CA SER A 2 -39.40 -14.56 6.35
C SER A 2 -38.21 -14.25 5.44
N VAL A 3 -38.23 -13.09 4.80
CA VAL A 3 -37.09 -12.59 4.02
C VAL A 3 -35.94 -12.28 4.99
N PRO A 4 -34.74 -12.87 4.80
CA PRO A 4 -33.61 -12.57 5.66
C PRO A 4 -33.19 -11.10 5.53
N PRO A 5 -32.84 -10.42 6.64
CA PRO A 5 -32.46 -9.01 6.62
C PRO A 5 -31.21 -8.80 5.78
N ALA A 6 -31.25 -7.82 4.87
CA ALA A 6 -30.11 -7.43 4.07
C ALA A 6 -28.99 -6.92 5.00
N ILE A 7 -27.86 -7.63 5.04
CA ILE A 7 -26.68 -7.20 5.78
C ILE A 7 -26.15 -5.93 5.09
N PRO A 8 -26.11 -4.76 5.78
CA PRO A 8 -25.52 -3.57 5.20
C PRO A 8 -24.02 -3.82 5.03
N THR A 9 -23.60 -4.04 3.79
CA THR A 9 -22.19 -4.06 3.43
C THR A 9 -21.70 -2.62 3.35
N SER A 10 -21.33 -2.04 4.50
CA SER A 10 -20.64 -0.75 4.52
C SER A 10 -19.26 -0.96 3.88
N ARG A 11 -19.21 -0.84 2.57
CA ARG A 11 -17.99 -0.92 1.77
C ARG A 11 -17.26 0.41 1.96
N ASN A 12 -16.52 0.53 3.07
CA ASN A 12 -15.79 1.75 3.40
C ASN A 12 -14.91 2.18 2.21
N GLY A 13 -15.05 3.45 1.79
CA GLY A 13 -14.34 4.00 0.65
C GLY A 13 -12.82 4.12 0.89
N PHE A 14 -12.04 4.19 -0.19
CA PHE A 14 -10.59 4.37 -0.16
C PHE A 14 -10.15 5.58 0.68
N PHE A 15 -10.85 6.71 0.52
CA PHE A 15 -10.57 7.93 1.29
C PHE A 15 -10.90 7.78 2.77
N SER A 16 -11.97 7.07 3.12
CA SER A 16 -12.30 6.77 4.52
C SER A 16 -11.24 5.88 5.17
N SER A 17 -10.64 4.96 4.42
CA SER A 17 -9.53 4.13 4.92
C SER A 17 -8.21 4.91 5.00
N LEU A 18 -8.02 5.93 4.17
CA LEU A 18 -6.82 6.79 4.18
C LEU A 18 -6.72 7.67 5.43
N PHE A 19 -7.86 8.14 5.94
CA PHE A 19 -7.95 8.92 7.18
C PHE A 19 -8.30 8.05 8.40
N ASP A 20 -8.14 6.72 8.30
CA ASP A 20 -8.28 5.84 9.47
C ASP A 20 -7.01 5.92 10.34
N PHE A 21 -7.01 6.85 11.30
CA PHE A 21 -5.94 7.05 12.27
C PHE A 21 -5.68 5.83 13.18
N SER A 22 -6.57 4.83 13.17
CA SER A 22 -6.38 3.56 13.90
C SER A 22 -5.43 2.59 13.17
N PHE A 23 -5.10 2.82 11.90
CA PHE A 23 -4.26 1.94 11.05
C PHE A 23 -4.65 0.45 11.08
N SER A 24 -5.91 0.14 11.36
CA SER A 24 -6.42 -1.23 11.52
C SER A 24 -6.24 -2.07 10.25
N ARG A 25 -6.13 -1.40 9.10
CA ARG A 25 -5.88 -1.99 7.78
C ARG A 25 -4.72 -1.25 7.12
N LEU A 26 -3.66 -1.97 6.76
CA LEU A 26 -2.52 -1.42 6.03
C LEU A 26 -2.96 -1.00 4.62
N VAL A 27 -3.30 0.27 4.42
CA VAL A 27 -3.74 0.83 3.13
C VAL A 27 -2.56 1.17 2.22
N THR A 28 -1.33 1.13 2.74
CA THR A 28 -0.12 1.62 2.08
C THR A 28 0.05 1.09 0.66
N THR A 29 -0.07 -0.22 0.45
CA THR A 29 0.09 -0.85 -0.88
C THR A 29 -0.88 -0.34 -1.93
N ARG A 30 -2.09 0.08 -1.51
CA ARG A 30 -3.12 0.64 -2.40
C ARG A 30 -2.89 2.12 -2.72
N VAL A 31 -2.22 2.85 -1.83
CA VAL A 31 -2.07 4.32 -1.88
C VAL A 31 -0.78 4.74 -2.56
N VAL A 32 0.26 3.90 -2.52
CA VAL A 32 1.59 4.19 -3.08
C VAL A 32 1.53 4.75 -4.50
N LYS A 33 0.65 4.24 -5.37
CA LYS A 33 0.47 4.77 -6.74
C LYS A 33 0.03 6.24 -6.74
N TRP A 34 -0.97 6.57 -5.92
CA TRP A 34 -1.48 7.94 -5.78
C TRP A 34 -0.45 8.86 -5.12
N LEU A 35 0.29 8.36 -4.13
CA LEU A 35 1.35 9.11 -3.47
C LEU A 35 2.50 9.45 -4.44
N TYR A 36 2.91 8.50 -5.30
CA TYR A 36 3.92 8.77 -6.32
C TYR A 36 3.46 9.80 -7.35
N MET A 37 2.20 9.70 -7.79
CA MET A 37 1.62 10.69 -8.71
C MET A 37 1.60 12.09 -8.08
N LEU A 38 1.19 12.18 -6.81
CA LEU A 38 1.20 13.43 -6.06
C LEU A 38 2.61 13.99 -5.93
N LEU A 39 3.62 13.16 -5.64
CA LEU A 39 5.02 13.56 -5.57
C LEU A 39 5.49 14.19 -6.89
N ILE A 40 5.22 13.54 -8.03
CA ILE A 40 5.60 14.08 -9.35
C ILE A 40 4.95 15.44 -9.59
N VAL A 41 3.65 15.58 -9.27
CA VAL A 41 2.92 16.84 -9.43
C VAL A 41 3.52 17.94 -8.57
N VAL A 42 3.78 17.68 -7.29
CA VAL A 42 4.38 18.65 -6.36
C VAL A 42 5.78 19.07 -6.81
N VAL A 43 6.61 18.12 -7.21
CA VAL A 43 7.97 18.40 -7.72
C VAL A 43 7.90 19.22 -9.00
N GLY A 44 7.00 18.88 -9.93
CA GLY A 44 6.79 19.64 -11.17
C GLY A 44 6.35 21.08 -10.90
N ILE A 45 5.38 21.28 -10.01
CA ILE A 45 4.91 22.61 -9.62
C ILE A 45 6.04 23.40 -8.96
N GLY A 46 6.79 22.79 -8.04
CA GLY A 46 7.93 23.42 -7.37
C GLY A 46 9.00 23.87 -8.37
N TRP A 47 9.31 23.03 -9.36
CA TRP A 47 10.28 23.36 -10.40
C TRP A 47 9.83 24.53 -11.28
N VAL A 48 8.58 24.52 -11.75
CA VAL A 48 8.00 25.63 -12.52
C VAL A 48 8.01 26.92 -11.70
N THR A 49 7.65 26.84 -10.42
CA THR A 49 7.65 27.99 -9.51
C THR A 49 9.05 28.59 -9.35
N ALA A 50 10.08 27.75 -9.26
CA ALA A 50 11.47 28.20 -9.18
C ALA A 50 11.93 28.94 -10.44
N ILE A 51 11.53 28.45 -11.63
CA ILE A 51 11.81 29.12 -12.91
C ILE A 51 11.11 30.48 -12.96
N VAL A 52 9.80 30.52 -12.71
CA VAL A 52 9.00 31.75 -12.75
C VAL A 52 9.53 32.78 -11.76
N SER A 53 9.86 32.37 -10.53
CA SER A 53 10.41 33.26 -9.51
C SER A 53 11.75 33.86 -9.95
N SER A 54 12.60 33.09 -10.63
CA SER A 54 13.89 33.56 -11.14
C SER A 54 13.74 34.56 -12.29
N ILE A 55 12.72 34.36 -13.14
CA ILE A 55 12.37 35.31 -14.22
C ILE A 55 11.87 36.63 -13.62
N ILE A 56 10.96 36.58 -12.65
CA ILE A 56 10.41 37.77 -11.97
C ILE A 56 11.53 38.56 -11.27
N ALA A 57 12.51 37.87 -10.69
CA ALA A 57 13.67 38.48 -10.04
C ALA A 57 14.69 39.09 -11.04
N GLY A 58 14.53 38.89 -12.36
CA GLY A 58 15.43 39.43 -13.38
C GLY A 58 16.83 38.81 -13.38
N SER A 59 17.03 37.64 -12.76
CA SER A 59 18.34 37.03 -12.61
C SER A 59 18.61 35.99 -13.71
N ILE A 60 19.47 36.33 -14.67
CA ILE A 60 19.87 35.40 -15.75
C ILE A 60 20.53 34.14 -15.17
N SER A 61 21.42 34.30 -14.19
CA SER A 61 22.05 33.18 -13.50
C SER A 61 21.03 32.35 -12.73
N GLY A 62 20.07 33.00 -12.06
CA GLY A 62 18.95 32.33 -11.38
C GLY A 62 18.12 31.48 -12.33
N VAL A 63 17.79 32.00 -13.51
CA VAL A 63 17.05 31.23 -14.53
C VAL A 63 17.84 30.02 -15.02
N LEU A 64 19.15 30.18 -15.30
CA LEU A 64 19.99 29.05 -15.72
C LEU A 64 20.09 27.96 -14.65
N ILE A 65 20.24 28.35 -13.38
CA ILE A 65 20.26 27.43 -12.25
C ILE A 65 18.91 26.75 -12.08
N ALA A 66 17.80 27.48 -12.19
CA ALA A 66 16.45 26.92 -12.06
C ALA A 66 16.14 25.94 -13.20
N VAL A 67 16.58 26.21 -14.43
CA VAL A 67 16.35 25.31 -15.57
C VAL A 67 17.23 24.06 -15.46
N ILE A 68 18.55 24.21 -15.33
CA ILE A 68 19.48 23.07 -15.37
C ILE A 68 19.54 22.39 -14.00
N GLY A 69 19.88 23.15 -12.97
CA GLY A 69 19.97 22.66 -11.60
C GLY A 69 18.61 22.21 -11.05
N GLY A 70 17.56 22.97 -11.32
CA GLY A 70 16.19 22.57 -10.94
C GLY A 70 15.70 21.32 -11.67
N ALA A 71 16.03 21.12 -12.95
CA ALA A 71 15.70 19.88 -13.66
C ALA A 71 16.41 18.66 -13.04
N ILE A 72 17.71 18.79 -12.76
CA ILE A 72 18.48 17.73 -12.11
C ILE A 72 17.93 17.44 -10.73
N ALA A 73 17.66 18.47 -9.92
CA ALA A 73 17.09 18.32 -8.58
C ALA A 73 15.70 17.67 -8.63
N ALA A 74 14.83 18.08 -9.56
CA ALA A 74 13.51 17.49 -9.75
C ALA A 74 13.61 16.01 -10.13
N LEU A 75 14.48 15.67 -11.09
CA LEU A 75 14.71 14.30 -11.53
C LEU A 75 15.25 13.42 -10.39
N LEU A 76 16.26 13.90 -9.66
CA LEU A 76 16.80 13.18 -8.50
C LEU A 76 15.76 12.98 -7.41
N THR A 77 14.90 13.97 -7.16
CA THR A 77 13.82 13.87 -6.16
C THR A 77 12.78 12.81 -6.57
N VAL A 78 12.41 12.76 -7.85
CA VAL A 78 11.48 11.74 -8.38
C VAL A 78 12.09 10.34 -8.30
N ILE A 79 13.37 10.19 -8.67
CA ILE A 79 14.10 8.90 -8.58
C ILE A 79 14.20 8.46 -7.11
N TYR A 80 14.60 9.36 -6.22
CA TYR A 80 14.68 9.07 -4.79
C TYR A 80 13.31 8.64 -4.23
N GLY A 81 12.25 9.39 -4.56
CA GLY A 81 10.88 9.03 -4.19
C GLY A 81 10.47 7.66 -4.72
N ARG A 82 10.88 7.32 -5.95
CA ARG A 82 10.63 6.00 -6.54
C ARG A 82 11.30 4.89 -5.74
N ILE A 83 12.57 5.04 -5.40
CA ILE A 83 13.34 4.06 -4.63
C ILE A 83 12.72 3.85 -3.25
N VAL A 84 12.36 4.93 -2.55
CA VAL A 84 11.73 4.84 -1.22
C VAL A 84 10.38 4.12 -1.29
N LEU A 85 9.53 4.45 -2.27
CA LEU A 85 8.24 3.78 -2.43
C LEU A 85 8.38 2.30 -2.81
N GLU A 86 9.36 1.96 -3.64
CA GLU A 86 9.68 0.57 -3.98
C GLU A 86 10.16 -0.20 -2.75
N LEU A 87 11.01 0.40 -1.91
CA LEU A 87 11.46 -0.20 -0.65
C LEU A 87 10.28 -0.43 0.30
N VAL A 88 9.41 0.56 0.47
CA VAL A 88 8.19 0.44 1.29
C VAL A 88 7.32 -0.70 0.76
N LEU A 89 7.08 -0.75 -0.55
CA LEU A 89 6.27 -1.81 -1.17
C LEU A 89 6.92 -3.20 -1.01
N ALA A 90 8.24 -3.29 -1.13
CA ALA A 90 8.98 -4.54 -0.94
C ALA A 90 8.82 -5.08 0.48
N ILE A 91 8.90 -4.21 1.50
CA ILE A 91 8.69 -4.59 2.91
C ILE A 91 7.27 -5.13 3.10
N PHE A 92 6.25 -4.42 2.62
CA PHE A 92 4.86 -4.88 2.74
C PHE A 92 4.61 -6.20 2.00
N ARG A 93 5.25 -6.39 0.83
CA ARG A 93 5.13 -7.63 0.07
C ARG A 93 5.70 -8.84 0.84
N ILE A 94 6.83 -8.66 1.54
CA ILE A 94 7.41 -9.70 2.40
C ILE A 94 6.46 -10.05 3.56
N LEU A 95 5.83 -9.04 4.19
CA LEU A 95 4.87 -9.27 5.27
C LEU A 95 3.64 -10.07 4.80
N GLU A 96 3.21 -9.87 3.57
CA GLU A 96 2.07 -10.58 3.00
C GLU A 96 2.42 -12.04 2.65
N THR A 97 3.61 -12.30 2.09
CA THR A 97 4.11 -13.66 1.81
C THR A 97 4.20 -14.54 3.05
N ASN A 98 4.56 -14.00 4.23
CA ASN A 98 4.64 -14.79 5.46
C ASN A 98 3.29 -15.40 5.90
N ARG A 99 2.16 -14.76 5.56
CA ARG A 99 0.83 -15.29 5.90
C ARG A 99 0.44 -16.49 5.06
N GLU A 100 0.91 -16.53 3.82
CA GLU A 100 0.65 -17.62 2.87
C GLU A 100 1.42 -18.89 3.26
N ILE A 101 2.68 -18.75 3.71
CA ILE A 101 3.49 -19.87 4.19
C ILE A 101 2.87 -20.56 5.41
N ALA A 102 2.31 -19.79 6.36
CA ALA A 102 1.61 -20.36 7.52
C ALA A 102 0.35 -21.16 7.13
N TYR A 103 -0.36 -20.74 6.08
CA TYR A 103 -1.50 -21.45 5.53
C TYR A 103 -1.09 -22.73 4.78
N LEU A 104 -0.04 -22.65 3.95
CA LEU A 104 0.50 -23.80 3.21
C LEU A 104 1.11 -24.83 4.15
N GLN A 105 1.80 -24.41 5.22
CA GLN A 105 2.35 -25.31 6.22
C GLN A 105 1.23 -26.05 6.98
N ARG A 106 0.10 -25.38 7.29
CA ARG A 106 -1.08 -26.02 7.89
C ARG A 106 -1.78 -26.98 6.91
N GLN A 107 -1.75 -26.70 5.61
CA GLN A 107 -2.33 -27.58 4.60
C GLN A 107 -1.42 -28.79 4.29
N GLN A 108 -0.11 -28.59 4.26
CA GLN A 108 0.90 -29.65 4.15
C GLN A 108 0.93 -30.54 5.41
N LEU A 109 0.75 -29.98 6.60
CA LEU A 109 0.60 -30.72 7.86
C LEU A 109 -0.83 -31.23 8.09
N GLY A 110 -1.80 -30.81 7.26
CA GLY A 110 -3.21 -31.20 7.33
C GLY A 110 -3.54 -32.55 6.70
N GLY A 111 -2.54 -33.30 6.23
CA GLY A 111 -2.67 -34.69 5.80
C GLY A 111 -2.26 -35.72 6.85
N ALA A 112 -1.65 -35.31 7.98
CA ALA A 112 -1.23 -36.22 9.03
C ALA A 112 -2.07 -35.97 10.30
N PRO A 113 -2.88 -36.95 10.75
CA PRO A 113 -3.47 -36.91 12.07
C PRO A 113 -2.36 -36.69 13.12
N PRO A 114 -2.61 -35.95 14.21
CA PRO A 114 -1.62 -35.80 15.28
C PRO A 114 -1.15 -37.20 15.72
N PRO A 115 0.17 -37.43 15.93
CA PRO A 115 0.65 -38.71 16.41
C PRO A 115 0.06 -38.95 17.80
N GLY A 116 -1.00 -39.74 17.87
CA GLY A 116 -1.81 -39.95 19.07
C GLY A 116 -3.32 -40.08 18.83
N VAL A 117 -3.86 -39.66 17.68
CA VAL A 117 -5.33 -39.72 17.42
C VAL A 117 -5.75 -40.89 16.52
N ALA A 118 -4.86 -41.85 16.28
CA ALA A 118 -5.16 -43.07 15.50
C ALA A 118 -6.11 -44.05 16.23
N GLY A 119 -6.70 -43.66 17.36
CA GLY A 119 -7.57 -44.50 18.19
C GLY A 119 -9.00 -43.98 18.41
N GLU A 120 -9.33 -42.74 18.08
CA GLU A 120 -10.66 -42.19 18.37
C GLU A 120 -11.39 -41.80 17.10
N ALA A 121 -12.08 -42.80 16.54
CA ALA A 121 -13.20 -42.58 15.64
C ALA A 121 -14.17 -41.59 16.30
N SER A 122 -14.20 -40.35 15.79
CA SER A 122 -15.13 -39.33 16.26
C SER A 122 -16.55 -39.83 16.00
N PRO A 123 -17.45 -39.89 17.01
CA PRO A 123 -18.81 -40.35 16.79
C PRO A 123 -19.57 -39.39 15.84
N PRO A 124 -20.57 -39.89 15.09
CA PRO A 124 -21.30 -39.07 14.13
C PRO A 124 -22.00 -37.91 14.85
N TYR A 125 -21.68 -36.68 14.47
CA TYR A 125 -22.41 -35.51 14.96
C TYR A 125 -23.88 -35.62 14.55
N PRO A 126 -24.85 -35.44 15.46
CA PRO A 126 -26.25 -35.34 15.09
C PRO A 126 -26.51 -34.03 14.32
N PRO A 127 -27.47 -34.01 13.37
CA PRO A 127 -27.81 -32.82 12.61
C PRO A 127 -28.35 -31.73 13.53
N ALA A 128 -27.85 -30.51 13.34
CA ALA A 128 -28.29 -29.34 14.10
C ALA A 128 -29.77 -28.98 13.78
N PRO A 129 -30.53 -28.47 14.76
CA PRO A 129 -31.94 -28.09 14.60
C PRO A 129 -32.13 -26.84 13.72
#